data_AF-A0A2H9PRQ4-F1
#
_entry.id   AF-A0A2H9PRQ4-F1
#
_cell.length_a   1.000
_cell.length_b   1.000
_cell.length_c   1.000
_cell.angle_alpha   90.00
_cell.angle_beta   90.00
_cell.angle_gamma   90.00
#
_symmetry.space_group_name_H-M   'P 1'
#
loop_
_entity.id
_entity.type
_entity.pdbx_description
1 polymer ?
#
loop_
_entity_poly.entity_id
_entity_poly.type
_entity_poly.pdbx_seq_one_letter_code
_entity_poly.pdbx_strand_id
1 'polypeptide(L)'
;MSIIVLGINDGHNAGAALVRDGEVIAAVQEERLCNVKNFSGVPELAIKEVFKIAKIHPHDVNVIAMVSLNRVYAPLKEMPLKVKLFMRLSPLLHGHSFSSFYVKVLHKFRPMQKLNKIFSGLGINNKEIVFIEHHQAHAACAFYSTKHKKALVFTSDGAGDGLSSTVNIGFNNRI
;
A
#
# COMPACT_ATOMS: atom_id res chain seq x y z
N MET A 1 5.11 16.74 19.59
CA MET A 1 3.80 16.41 18.99
C MET A 1 3.94 15.04 18.37
N SER A 2 3.07 14.10 18.72
CA SER A 2 3.13 12.72 18.19
C SER A 2 2.64 12.70 16.75
N ILE A 3 3.30 11.92 15.88
CA ILE A 3 2.92 11.74 14.47
C ILE A 3 2.20 10.40 14.34
N ILE A 4 0.95 10.45 13.86
CA ILE A 4 0.09 9.29 13.61
C ILE A 4 -0.17 9.17 12.12
N VAL A 5 0.15 7.99 11.56
CA VAL A 5 -0.01 7.65 10.15
C VAL A 5 -1.03 6.52 10.01
N LEU A 6 -2.00 6.71 9.12
CA LEU A 6 -2.89 5.63 8.65
C LEU A 6 -2.32 5.01 7.38
N GLY A 7 -1.77 3.80 7.49
CA GLY A 7 -1.33 3.00 6.35
C GLY A 7 -2.47 2.18 5.76
N ILE A 8 -2.60 2.16 4.43
CA ILE A 8 -3.65 1.43 3.70
C ILE A 8 -3.05 0.68 2.50
N ASN A 9 -3.35 -0.61 2.40
CA ASN A 9 -3.20 -1.40 1.18
C ASN A 9 -4.59 -1.76 0.66
N ASP A 10 -4.96 -1.28 -0.53
CA ASP A 10 -6.24 -1.59 -1.20
C ASP A 10 -6.10 -2.64 -2.32
N GLY A 11 -4.91 -3.21 -2.50
CA GLY A 11 -4.60 -4.26 -3.46
C GLY A 11 -4.94 -5.66 -2.97
N HIS A 12 -4.22 -6.66 -3.47
CA HIS A 12 -4.25 -8.02 -2.95
C HIS A 12 -3.81 -8.04 -1.46
N ASN A 13 -4.48 -8.85 -0.64
CA ASN A 13 -4.26 -8.93 0.81
C ASN A 13 -4.47 -7.57 1.48
N ALA A 14 -5.60 -6.94 1.13
CA ALA A 14 -5.92 -5.61 1.59
C ALA A 14 -5.98 -5.52 3.12
N GLY A 15 -5.59 -4.36 3.65
CA GLY A 15 -5.54 -4.14 5.08
C GLY A 15 -5.19 -2.70 5.43
N ALA A 16 -5.23 -2.41 6.72
CA ALA A 16 -4.88 -1.10 7.27
C ALA A 16 -3.97 -1.25 8.50
N ALA A 17 -3.18 -0.22 8.77
CA ALA A 17 -2.36 -0.12 9.96
C ALA A 17 -2.36 1.32 10.49
N LEU A 18 -2.26 1.47 11.82
CA LEU A 18 -1.93 2.74 12.46
C LEU A 18 -0.52 2.66 13.01
N VAL A 19 0.28 3.67 12.69
CA VAL A 19 1.64 3.83 13.17
C VAL A 19 1.72 5.14 13.94
N ARG A 20 2.25 5.11 15.16
CA ARG A 20 2.50 6.28 15.99
C ARG A 20 3.98 6.38 16.29
N ASP A 21 4.61 7.47 15.87
CA ASP A 21 6.04 7.74 16.12
C ASP A 21 6.97 6.57 15.74
N GLY A 22 6.63 5.86 14.66
CA GLY A 22 7.39 4.70 14.16
C GLY A 22 6.97 3.35 14.73
N GLU A 23 6.07 3.32 15.72
CA GLU A 23 5.56 2.09 16.31
C GLU A 23 4.21 1.70 15.72
N VAL A 24 4.07 0.44 15.31
CA VAL A 24 2.78 -0.11 14.85
C VAL A 24 1.90 -0.36 16.08
N ILE A 25 0.83 0.41 16.21
CA ILE A 25 -0.10 0.32 17.35
C ILE A 25 -1.37 -0.48 17.02
N ALA A 26 -1.68 -0.65 15.73
CA ALA A 26 -2.72 -1.55 15.25
C ALA A 26 -2.45 -1.92 13.79
N ALA A 27 -2.70 -3.17 13.41
CA ALA A 27 -2.63 -3.62 12.01
C ALA A 27 -3.63 -4.77 11.80
N VAL A 28 -4.47 -4.66 10.78
CA VAL A 28 -5.53 -5.64 10.50
C VAL A 28 -5.63 -5.89 9.00
N GLN A 29 -5.74 -7.15 8.62
CA GLN A 29 -6.08 -7.56 7.24
C GLN A 29 -7.60 -7.70 7.11
N GLU A 30 -8.14 -7.22 5.99
CA GLU A 30 -9.59 -7.22 5.72
C GLU A 30 -10.18 -8.64 5.74
N GLU A 31 -9.41 -9.62 5.25
CA GLU A 31 -9.86 -11.02 5.19
C GLU A 31 -10.25 -11.60 6.55
N ARG A 32 -9.68 -11.10 7.66
CA ARG A 32 -9.98 -11.54 9.02
C ARG A 32 -11.36 -11.07 9.49
N LEU A 33 -11.89 -10.01 8.87
CA LEU A 33 -13.15 -9.39 9.25
C LEU A 33 -14.28 -9.78 8.28
N CYS A 34 -13.97 -9.92 6.99
CA CYS A 34 -14.96 -10.31 5.98
C CYS A 34 -15.00 -11.81 5.68
N ASN A 35 -14.05 -12.60 6.21
CA ASN A 35 -13.89 -14.04 5.94
C ASN A 35 -13.75 -14.39 4.44
N VAL A 36 -13.33 -13.43 3.61
CA VAL A 36 -12.96 -13.66 2.22
C VAL A 36 -11.45 -13.76 2.13
N LYS A 37 -10.94 -14.99 2.00
CA LYS A 37 -9.51 -15.25 1.92
C LYS A 37 -8.87 -14.44 0.78
N ASN A 38 -7.70 -13.88 1.05
CA ASN A 38 -6.89 -13.09 0.14
C ASN A 38 -7.62 -11.85 -0.41
N PHE A 39 -8.51 -11.25 0.40
CA PHE A 39 -9.38 -10.16 -0.03
C PHE A 39 -8.59 -9.08 -0.80
N SER A 40 -9.13 -8.71 -1.97
CA SER A 40 -8.56 -7.72 -2.87
C SER A 40 -9.56 -6.60 -3.07
N GLY A 41 -9.33 -5.45 -2.43
CA GLY A 41 -10.40 -4.48 -2.24
C GLY A 41 -9.97 -3.29 -1.39
N VAL A 42 -10.80 -2.26 -1.38
CA VAL A 42 -10.71 -1.22 -0.35
C VAL A 42 -11.03 -1.87 1.01
N PRO A 43 -10.12 -1.81 2.00
CA PRO A 43 -10.24 -2.52 3.27
C PRO A 43 -11.03 -1.71 4.30
N GLU A 44 -12.34 -1.59 4.08
CA GLU A 44 -13.20 -0.72 4.89
C GLU A 44 -13.31 -1.18 6.35
N LEU A 45 -13.43 -2.50 6.57
CA LEU A 45 -13.56 -3.05 7.91
C LEU A 45 -12.25 -2.88 8.68
N ALA A 46 -11.11 -3.15 8.03
CA ALA A 46 -9.80 -3.02 8.65
C ALA A 46 -9.47 -1.56 9.00
N ILE A 47 -9.80 -0.59 8.12
CA ILE A 47 -9.63 0.84 8.42
C ILE A 47 -10.39 1.21 9.70
N LYS A 48 -11.66 0.78 9.83
CA LYS A 48 -12.47 1.07 11.02
C LYS A 48 -11.92 0.34 12.25
N GLU A 49 -11.43 -0.88 12.08
CA GLU A 49 -10.98 -1.73 13.18
C GLU A 49 -9.66 -1.25 13.78
N VAL A 50 -8.71 -0.77 12.98
CA VAL A 50 -7.44 -0.26 13.52
C VAL A 50 -7.64 0.93 14.46
N PHE A 51 -8.60 1.82 14.17
CA PHE A 51 -8.94 2.92 15.08
C PHE A 51 -9.51 2.43 16.41
N LYS A 52 -10.37 1.40 16.38
CA LYS A 52 -10.93 0.80 17.59
C LYS A 52 -9.86 0.13 18.44
N ILE A 53 -9.00 -0.69 17.83
CA ILE A 53 -7.89 -1.38 18.51
C ILE A 53 -6.94 -0.36 19.14
N ALA A 54 -6.53 0.66 18.39
CA ALA A 54 -5.61 1.69 18.84
C ALA A 54 -6.23 2.68 19.84
N LYS A 55 -7.56 2.72 19.96
CA LYS A 55 -8.32 3.72 20.73
C LYS A 55 -7.94 5.15 20.34
N ILE A 56 -7.83 5.39 19.04
CA ILE A 56 -7.47 6.70 18.46
C ILE A 56 -8.68 7.27 17.74
N HIS A 57 -8.93 8.57 17.92
CA HIS A 57 -9.95 9.26 17.15
C HIS A 57 -9.41 9.52 15.73
N PRO A 58 -10.17 9.25 14.64
CA PRO A 58 -9.67 9.43 13.27
C PRO A 58 -9.06 10.81 12.97
N HIS A 59 -9.61 11.88 13.56
CA HIS A 59 -9.07 13.24 13.42
C HIS A 59 -7.62 13.42 13.88
N ASP A 60 -7.12 12.55 14.76
CA ASP A 60 -5.75 12.61 15.29
C ASP A 60 -4.71 12.13 14.26
N VAL A 61 -5.14 11.47 13.18
CA VAL A 61 -4.26 11.09 12.07
C VAL A 61 -3.70 12.34 11.42
N ASN A 62 -2.39 12.36 11.20
CA ASN A 62 -1.72 13.46 10.52
C ASN A 62 -1.68 13.25 9.01
N VAL A 63 -1.40 12.02 8.56
CA VAL A 63 -1.22 11.67 7.15
C VAL A 63 -1.72 10.25 6.86
N ILE A 64 -2.22 10.05 5.65
CA ILE A 64 -2.65 8.75 5.14
C ILE A 64 -1.60 8.26 4.14
N ALA A 65 -1.00 7.10 4.39
CA ALA A 65 -0.05 6.46 3.50
C ALA A 65 -0.74 5.33 2.73
N MET A 66 -0.83 5.48 1.40
CA MET A 66 -1.39 4.50 0.49
C MET A 66 -0.25 3.69 -0.15
N VAL A 67 -0.33 2.36 -0.06
CA VAL A 67 0.60 1.46 -0.75
C VAL A 67 0.28 1.38 -2.24
N SER A 68 1.35 1.35 -3.02
CA SER A 68 1.42 1.29 -4.47
C SER A 68 0.90 2.53 -5.18
N LEU A 69 1.51 2.89 -6.30
CA LEU A 69 1.02 3.90 -7.22
C LEU A 69 -0.17 3.36 -8.01
N ASN A 70 -0.02 2.15 -8.53
CA ASN A 70 -1.09 1.44 -9.22
C ASN A 70 -1.58 0.26 -8.37
N ARG A 71 -2.88 0.00 -8.42
CA ARG A 71 -3.47 -1.05 -7.60
C ARG A 71 -3.02 -2.42 -8.11
N VAL A 72 -2.28 -3.15 -7.27
CA VAL A 72 -1.87 -4.53 -7.56
C VAL A 72 -3.09 -5.44 -7.36
N TYR A 73 -3.55 -6.05 -8.44
CA TYR A 73 -4.68 -6.98 -8.40
C TYR A 73 -4.18 -8.38 -8.05
N ALA A 74 -4.95 -9.09 -7.24
CA ALA A 74 -4.76 -10.53 -7.09
C ALA A 74 -4.88 -11.21 -8.46
N PRO A 75 -4.16 -12.31 -8.71
CA PRO A 75 -4.42 -13.17 -9.87
C PRO A 75 -5.84 -13.71 -9.75
N LEU A 76 -6.78 -13.06 -10.43
CA LEU A 76 -8.18 -13.47 -10.49
C LEU A 76 -8.30 -14.69 -11.41
N LYS A 77 -9.33 -15.52 -11.18
CA LYS A 77 -9.69 -16.63 -12.07
C LYS A 77 -9.87 -16.16 -13.52
N GLU A 78 -10.32 -14.93 -13.71
CA GLU A 78 -10.33 -14.23 -14.99
C GLU A 78 -9.53 -12.92 -14.91
N MET A 79 -8.47 -12.83 -15.70
CA MET A 79 -7.69 -11.60 -15.80
C MET A 79 -8.47 -10.53 -16.57
N PRO A 80 -8.57 -9.29 -16.05
CA PRO A 80 -9.18 -8.18 -16.78
C PRO A 80 -8.50 -7.96 -18.13
N LEU A 81 -9.25 -7.54 -19.15
CA LEU A 81 -8.74 -7.31 -20.51
C LEU A 81 -7.52 -6.38 -20.52
N LYS A 82 -7.51 -5.34 -19.68
CA LYS A 82 -6.38 -4.41 -19.54
C LYS A 82 -5.09 -5.11 -19.12
N VAL A 83 -5.19 -6.08 -18.20
CA VAL A 83 -4.02 -6.84 -17.72
C VAL A 83 -3.55 -7.82 -18.81
N LYS A 84 -4.48 -8.50 -19.50
CA LYS A 84 -4.14 -9.36 -20.65
C LYS A 84 -3.44 -8.57 -21.76
N LEU A 85 -3.96 -7.39 -22.08
CA LEU A 85 -3.37 -6.50 -23.08
C LEU A 85 -1.98 -6.03 -22.66
N PHE A 86 -1.83 -5.61 -21.40
CA PHE A 86 -0.53 -5.24 -20.84
C PHE A 86 0.47 -6.39 -20.93
N MET A 87 0.11 -7.61 -20.53
CA MET A 87 0.99 -8.79 -20.61
C MET A 87 1.36 -9.17 -22.05
N ARG A 88 0.50 -8.89 -23.03
CA ARG A 88 0.80 -9.13 -24.45
C ARG A 88 1.75 -8.09 -25.03
N LEU A 89 1.69 -6.85 -24.52
CA LEU A 89 2.48 -5.73 -25.00
C LEU A 89 3.79 -5.54 -24.20
N SER A 90 3.82 -5.95 -22.94
CA SER A 90 5.01 -5.83 -22.08
C SER A 90 6.24 -6.50 -22.68
N PRO A 91 6.13 -7.61 -23.45
CA PRO A 91 7.29 -8.21 -24.10
C PRO A 91 7.96 -7.32 -25.15
N LEU A 92 7.23 -6.35 -25.68
CA LEU A 92 7.70 -5.41 -26.69
C LEU A 92 8.16 -4.10 -26.07
N LEU A 93 7.89 -3.89 -24.78
CA LEU A 93 8.00 -2.62 -24.07
C LEU A 93 8.73 -2.78 -22.71
N HIS A 94 9.68 -3.71 -22.62
CA HIS A 94 10.43 -4.09 -21.41
C HIS A 94 11.35 -3.00 -20.81
N GLY A 95 11.33 -1.77 -21.32
CA GLY A 95 12.17 -0.70 -20.82
C GLY A 95 11.69 -0.21 -19.44
N HIS A 96 12.59 -0.17 -18.46
CA HIS A 96 12.32 0.43 -17.14
C HIS A 96 11.75 1.86 -17.23
N SER A 97 12.23 2.65 -18.18
CA SER A 97 11.71 4.00 -18.43
C SER A 97 10.25 4.00 -18.89
N PHE A 98 9.86 3.01 -19.69
CA PHE A 98 8.49 2.87 -20.16
C PHE A 98 7.56 2.38 -19.04
N SER A 99 7.97 1.38 -18.26
CA SER A 99 7.18 0.90 -17.11
C SER A 99 6.94 2.01 -16.09
N SER A 100 7.99 2.80 -15.79
CA SER A 100 7.91 3.96 -14.90
C SER A 100 6.94 5.03 -15.40
N PHE A 101 7.00 5.36 -16.69
CA PHE A 101 6.07 6.32 -17.31
C PHE A 101 4.63 5.79 -17.29
N TYR A 102 4.45 4.53 -17.68
CA TYR A 102 3.15 3.86 -17.73
C TYR A 102 2.47 3.83 -16.36
N VAL A 103 3.20 3.47 -15.30
CA VAL A 103 2.69 3.47 -13.92
C VAL A 103 2.30 4.87 -13.46
N LYS A 104 3.10 5.90 -13.76
CA LYS A 104 2.76 7.30 -13.47
C LYS A 104 1.48 7.75 -14.16
N VAL A 105 1.25 7.32 -15.39
CA VAL A 105 0.00 7.62 -16.12
C VAL A 105 -1.17 6.90 -15.47
N LEU A 106 -1.05 5.59 -15.19
CA LEU A 106 -2.13 4.80 -14.59
C LEU A 106 -2.50 5.26 -13.18
N HIS A 107 -1.52 5.71 -12.39
CA HIS A 107 -1.72 6.24 -11.05
C HIS A 107 -2.79 7.34 -11.01
N LYS A 108 -2.81 8.23 -12.02
CA LYS A 108 -3.81 9.30 -12.15
C LYS A 108 -5.25 8.80 -12.31
N PHE A 109 -5.42 7.57 -12.77
CA PHE A 109 -6.71 6.92 -12.98
C PHE A 109 -7.06 5.95 -11.86
N ARG A 110 -6.31 5.93 -10.75
CA ARG A 110 -6.61 5.06 -9.61
C ARG A 110 -8.00 5.40 -9.05
N PRO A 111 -8.89 4.41 -8.89
CA PRO A 111 -10.22 4.65 -8.35
C PRO A 111 -10.16 4.97 -6.85
N MET A 112 -10.44 6.22 -6.49
CA MET A 112 -10.44 6.70 -5.10
C MET A 112 -11.84 6.89 -4.51
N GLN A 113 -12.91 6.68 -5.28
CA GLN A 113 -14.29 6.99 -4.89
C GLN A 113 -14.72 6.32 -3.56
N LYS A 114 -14.46 5.02 -3.42
CA LYS A 114 -14.81 4.26 -2.21
C LYS A 114 -13.97 4.70 -1.01
N LEU A 115 -12.67 4.94 -1.21
CA LEU A 115 -11.78 5.46 -0.15
C LEU A 115 -12.21 6.85 0.30
N ASN A 116 -12.49 7.76 -0.64
CA ASN A 116 -12.96 9.12 -0.33
C ASN A 116 -14.26 9.09 0.47
N LYS A 117 -15.19 8.18 0.14
CA LYS A 117 -16.43 8.00 0.94
C LYS A 117 -16.12 7.57 2.38
N ILE A 118 -15.17 6.66 2.57
CA ILE A 118 -14.71 6.23 3.91
C ILE A 118 -14.04 7.39 4.64
N PHE A 119 -13.15 8.13 3.99
CA PHE A 119 -12.45 9.26 4.58
C PHE A 119 -13.40 10.38 4.99
N SER A 120 -14.39 10.71 4.16
CA SER A 120 -15.44 11.66 4.53
C SER A 120 -16.28 11.15 5.71
N GLY A 121 -16.64 9.86 5.73
CA GLY A 121 -17.36 9.26 6.85
C GLY A 121 -16.58 9.23 8.16
N LEU A 122 -15.25 9.29 8.10
CA LEU A 122 -14.35 9.39 9.25
C LEU A 122 -13.92 10.82 9.57
N GLY A 123 -14.32 11.82 8.77
CA GLY A 123 -13.89 13.22 8.95
C GLY A 123 -12.40 13.48 8.66
N ILE A 124 -11.75 12.63 7.85
CA ILE A 124 -10.31 12.71 7.53
C ILE A 124 -10.04 13.01 6.06
N ASN A 125 -11.05 13.47 5.31
CA ASN A 125 -10.92 13.81 3.89
C ASN A 125 -10.01 15.02 3.61
N ASN A 126 -9.65 15.79 4.64
CA ASN A 126 -8.72 16.92 4.56
C ASN A 126 -7.26 16.52 4.85
N LYS A 127 -7.01 15.25 5.22
CA LYS A 127 -5.66 14.77 5.52
C LYS A 127 -4.88 14.55 4.24
N GLU A 128 -3.59 14.83 4.29
CA GLU A 128 -2.69 14.56 3.18
C GLU A 128 -2.64 13.05 2.88
N ILE A 129 -2.68 12.71 1.60
CA ILE A 129 -2.53 11.33 1.12
C ILE A 129 -1.19 11.24 0.40
N VAL A 130 -0.30 10.41 0.92
CA VAL A 130 0.99 10.09 0.29
C VAL A 130 0.92 8.68 -0.28
N PHE A 131 1.42 8.52 -1.52
CA PHE A 131 1.53 7.22 -2.15
C PHE A 131 2.97 6.73 -2.05
N ILE A 132 3.14 5.49 -1.59
CA ILE A 132 4.44 4.85 -1.40
C ILE A 132 4.58 3.74 -2.45
N GLU A 133 5.74 3.68 -3.09
CA GLU A 133 6.03 2.62 -4.06
C GLU A 133 5.95 1.24 -3.39
N HIS A 134 5.42 0.26 -4.11
CA HIS A 134 5.12 -1.08 -3.60
C HIS A 134 6.32 -1.79 -2.95
N HIS A 135 7.45 -1.86 -3.64
CA HIS A 135 8.65 -2.50 -3.10
C HIS A 135 9.32 -1.65 -2.01
N GLN A 136 9.23 -0.33 -2.08
CA GLN A 136 9.66 0.55 -0.99
C GLN A 136 8.87 0.28 0.28
N ALA A 137 7.56 0.05 0.19
CA ALA A 137 6.73 -0.34 1.33
C ALA A 137 7.14 -1.73 1.88
N HIS A 138 7.42 -2.70 1.00
CA HIS A 138 7.97 -3.99 1.42
C HIS A 138 9.32 -3.85 2.12
N ALA A 139 10.23 -3.05 1.57
CA ALA A 139 11.55 -2.81 2.13
C ALA A 139 11.45 -2.11 3.49
N ALA A 140 10.59 -1.09 3.61
CA ALA A 140 10.33 -0.38 4.87
C ALA A 140 9.81 -1.32 5.96
N CYS A 141 8.84 -2.17 5.64
CA CYS A 141 8.30 -3.16 6.57
C CYS A 141 9.41 -4.09 7.09
N ALA A 142 10.30 -4.56 6.21
CA ALA A 142 11.42 -5.40 6.59
C ALA A 142 12.44 -4.65 7.46
N PHE A 143 12.97 -3.51 6.98
CA PHE A 143 14.09 -2.80 7.62
C PHE A 143 13.74 -2.14 8.95
N TYR A 144 12.61 -1.44 9.02
CA TYR A 144 12.19 -0.74 10.25
C TYR A 144 11.77 -1.71 11.35
N SER A 145 11.48 -2.96 11.00
CA SER A 145 11.25 -4.04 11.97
C SER A 145 12.54 -4.70 12.47
N THR A 146 13.70 -4.39 11.88
CA THR A 146 14.98 -4.95 12.33
C THR A 146 15.61 -4.10 13.43
N LYS A 147 16.50 -4.72 14.22
CA LYS A 147 17.38 -4.01 15.17
C LYS A 147 18.66 -3.47 14.52
N HIS A 148 18.89 -3.74 13.23
CA HIS A 148 20.13 -3.42 12.55
C HIS A 148 20.10 -1.98 12.04
N LYS A 149 21.16 -1.21 12.33
CA LYS A 149 21.33 0.15 11.82
C LYS A 149 21.72 0.21 10.34
N LYS A 150 22.22 -0.90 9.80
CA LYS A 150 22.61 -1.08 8.40
C LYS A 150 22.20 -2.47 7.93
N ALA A 151 21.50 -2.57 6.80
CA ALA A 151 21.10 -3.84 6.22
C ALA A 151 20.97 -3.72 4.69
N LEU A 152 21.28 -4.81 3.98
CA LEU A 152 20.83 -4.98 2.60
C LEU A 152 19.38 -5.48 2.65
N VAL A 153 18.48 -4.81 1.95
CA VAL A 153 17.05 -5.14 1.93
C VAL A 153 16.70 -5.61 0.54
N PHE A 154 16.39 -6.89 0.41
CA PHE A 154 15.93 -7.50 -0.83
C PHE A 154 14.43 -7.75 -0.77
N THR A 155 13.71 -7.25 -1.77
CA THR A 155 12.28 -7.52 -1.94
C THR A 155 12.07 -8.30 -3.22
N SER A 156 11.24 -9.33 -3.19
CA SER A 156 10.87 -10.12 -4.37
C SER A 156 9.44 -10.60 -4.26
N ASP A 157 8.62 -10.26 -5.25
CA ASP A 157 7.22 -10.67 -5.35
C ASP A 157 6.83 -10.85 -6.83
N GLY A 158 5.54 -11.07 -7.09
CA GLY A 158 5.05 -11.22 -8.45
C GLY A 158 5.06 -9.91 -9.25
N ALA A 159 4.58 -8.83 -8.65
CA ALA A 159 4.43 -7.53 -9.30
C ALA A 159 4.15 -6.41 -8.28
N GLY A 160 4.87 -5.30 -8.43
CA GLY A 160 4.61 -4.03 -7.77
C GLY A 160 4.28 -2.91 -8.75
N ASP A 161 4.91 -1.75 -8.57
CA ASP A 161 4.72 -0.56 -9.42
C ASP A 161 5.58 -0.59 -10.69
N GLY A 162 5.47 -1.68 -11.45
CA GLY A 162 6.27 -1.92 -12.66
C GLY A 162 7.64 -2.55 -12.40
N LEU A 163 7.86 -3.01 -11.17
CA LEU A 163 9.01 -3.80 -10.71
C LEU A 163 8.50 -5.13 -10.15
N SER A 164 9.36 -6.13 -10.09
CA SER A 164 9.08 -7.42 -9.42
C SER A 164 10.07 -7.72 -8.29
N SER A 165 11.19 -6.99 -8.24
CA SER A 165 12.19 -7.11 -7.19
C SER A 165 13.03 -5.85 -7.08
N THR A 166 13.54 -5.56 -5.89
CA THR A 166 14.45 -4.44 -5.63
C THR A 166 15.51 -4.84 -4.63
N VAL A 167 16.66 -4.16 -4.70
CA VAL A 167 17.76 -4.26 -3.72
C VAL A 167 18.01 -2.86 -3.19
N ASN A 168 17.85 -2.66 -1.89
CA ASN A 168 18.01 -1.38 -1.24
C ASN A 168 19.05 -1.47 -0.12
N ILE A 169 19.67 -0.35 0.23
CA ILE A 169 20.59 -0.26 1.37
C ILE A 169 19.88 0.51 2.48
N GLY A 170 19.44 -0.21 3.50
CA GLY A 170 18.95 0.40 4.73
C GLY A 170 20.14 0.95 5.54
N PHE A 171 20.12 2.23 5.89
CA PHE A 171 21.12 2.85 6.77
C PHE A 171 20.53 3.99 7.59
N ASN A 172 20.68 3.95 8.92
CA ASN A 172 20.25 5.00 9.85
C ASN A 172 18.83 5.54 9.58
N ASN A 173 17.83 4.64 9.60
CA ASN A 173 16.41 4.94 9.35
C ASN A 173 16.12 5.52 7.94
N ARG A 174 16.95 5.17 6.95
CA ARG A 174 16.69 5.45 5.53
C ARG A 174 16.82 4.15 4.74
N ILE A 175 16.02 4.04 3.69
CA ILE A 175 16.06 3.00 2.65
C ILE A 175 16.08 3.69 1.30
#